data_AF-A0A969PUD3-F1
#
_entry.id   AF-A0A969PUD3-F1
#
_cell.length_a   1.000
_cell.length_b   1.000
_cell.length_c   1.000
_cell.angle_alpha   90.00
_cell.angle_beta   90.00
_cell.angle_gamma   90.00
#
_symmetry.space_group_name_H-M   'P 1'
#
loop_
_entity.id
_entity.type
_entity.pdbx_description
1 polymer ?
#
loop_
_entity_poly.entity_id
_entity_poly.type
_entity_poly.pdbx_seq_one_letter_code
_entity_poly.pdbx_strand_id
1 'polypeptide(L)' 'MDKQQIDGQILELKDEYVQLQNNLDKLESIGGNLTPLEKRLSDIEVELKELNARKQELS' A
#
# COMPACT_ATOMS: atom_id res chain seq x y z
N MET A 1 9.33 14.42 9.87
CA MET A 1 8.13 13.58 9.98
C MET A 1 8.11 13.03 11.38
N ASP A 2 7.05 13.31 12.14
CA ASP A 2 6.85 12.72 13.45
C ASP A 2 6.25 11.32 13.33
N LYS A 3 6.44 10.50 14.37
CA LYS A 3 5.93 9.11 14.41
C LYS A 3 4.44 9.02 14.08
N GLN A 4 3.65 10.00 14.55
CA GLN A 4 2.22 10.11 14.24
C GLN A 4 1.92 10.33 12.76
N GLN A 5 2.75 11.10 12.04
CA GLN A 5 2.57 11.30 10.60
C GLN A 5 2.91 10.03 9.82
N ILE A 6 3.90 9.27 10.27
CA ILE A 6 4.25 7.99 9.67
C ILE A 6 3.14 6.96 9.91
N ASP A 7 2.59 6.91 11.12
CA ASP A 7 1.44 6.06 11.43
C ASP A 7 0.20 6.43 10.59
N GLY A 8 -0.05 7.73 10.36
CA GLY A 8 -1.09 8.19 9.45
C GLY A 8 -0.91 7.69 8.02
N GLN A 9 0.28 7.87 7.46
CA GLN A 9 0.61 7.40 6.10
C GLN A 9 0.54 5.87 5.97
N ILE A 10 0.98 5.13 6.99
CA ILE A 10 0.85 3.67 7.02
C ILE A 10 -0.63 3.26 6.99
N LEU A 11 -1.49 3.98 7.71
CA LEU A 11 -2.93 3.71 7.70
C LEU A 11 -3.55 3.97 6.33
N GLU A 12 -3.21 5.11 5.71
CA GLU A 12 -3.67 5.48 4.36
C GLU A 12 -3.22 4.47 3.31
N LEU A 13 -1.95 4.07 3.33
CA LEU A 13 -1.41 3.05 2.42
C LEU A 13 -2.06 1.68 2.61
N LYS A 14 -2.41 1.32 3.85
CA LYS A 14 -3.15 0.07 4.12
C LYS A 14 -4.57 0.13 3.57
N ASP A 15 -5.25 1.27 3.69
CA ASP A 15 -6.57 1.44 3.07
C ASP A 15 -6.47 1.34 1.54
N GLU A 16 -5.49 2.03 0.95
CA GLU A 16 -5.23 1.96 -0.49
C GLU A 16 -4.93 0.53 -0.96
N TYR A 17 -4.14 -0.22 -0.19
CA TYR A 17 -3.84 -1.64 -0.45
C TYR A 17 -5.12 -2.49 -0.51
N VAL A 18 -6.01 -2.34 0.48
CA VAL A 18 -7.28 -3.08 0.53
C VAL A 18 -8.19 -2.69 -0.64
N GLN A 19 -8.25 -1.41 -1.01
CA GLN A 19 -9.02 -0.97 -2.16
C GLN A 19 -8.45 -1.52 -3.48
N LEU A 20 -7.13 -1.51 -3.65
CA LEU A 20 -6.46 -2.09 -4.82
C LEU A 20 -6.73 -3.58 -4.92
N GLN A 21 -6.68 -4.33 -3.82
CA GLN A 21 -7.02 -5.75 -3.82
C GLN A 21 -8.46 -5.99 -4.26
N ASN A 22 -9.42 -5.23 -3.70
CA ASN A 22 -10.82 -5.31 -4.14
C ASN A 22 -11.01 -4.96 -5.62
N ASN A 23 -10.24 -4.00 -6.12
CA ASN A 23 -10.27 -3.64 -7.53
C ASN A 23 -9.62 -4.72 -8.40
N LEU A 24 -8.58 -5.39 -7.92
CA LEU A 24 -7.89 -6.48 -8.60
C LEU A 24 -8.82 -7.69 -8.75
N ASP A 25 -9.50 -8.10 -7.68
CA ASP A 25 -10.55 -9.13 -7.73
C ASP A 25 -11.64 -8.81 -8.75
N LYS A 26 -12.13 -7.56 -8.75
CA LYS A 26 -13.11 -7.10 -9.74
C LYS A 26 -12.54 -7.16 -11.15
N LEU A 27 -11.33 -6.66 -11.35
CA LEU A 27 -10.70 -6.58 -12.67
C LEU A 27 -10.37 -7.96 -13.24
N GLU A 28 -10.02 -8.90 -12.36
CA GLU A 28 -9.81 -10.31 -12.69
C GLU A 28 -11.13 -10.94 -13.17
N SER A 29 -12.23 -10.65 -12.48
CA SER A 29 -13.56 -11.15 -12.85
C SER A 29 -14.06 -10.64 -14.22
N ILE A 30 -13.57 -9.50 -14.71
CA ILE A 30 -13.87 -8.96 -16.06
C ILE A 30 -12.79 -9.32 -17.10
N GLY A 31 -11.75 -10.08 -16.72
CA GLY A 31 -10.64 -10.44 -17.62
C GLY A 31 -9.77 -9.25 -18.02
N GLY A 32 -9.72 -8.21 -17.19
CA GLY A 32 -8.91 -7.01 -17.40
C GLY A 32 -7.43 -7.22 -17.10
N ASN A 33 -6.62 -6.22 -17.42
CA ASN A 33 -5.17 -6.27 -17.18
C ASN A 33 -4.82 -5.97 -15.71
N LEU A 34 -4.37 -6.99 -14.97
CA LEU A 34 -4.00 -6.89 -13.55
C LEU A 34 -2.60 -6.31 -13.32
N THR A 35 -1.72 -6.36 -14.33
CA THR A 35 -0.34 -5.88 -14.26
C THR A 35 -0.17 -4.50 -13.60
N PRO A 36 -0.95 -3.45 -13.95
CA PRO A 36 -0.83 -2.15 -13.30
C PRO A 36 -1.24 -2.15 -11.83
N LEU A 37 -2.24 -2.96 -11.43
CA LEU A 37 -2.67 -3.07 -10.03
C LEU A 37 -1.65 -3.85 -9.20
N GLU A 38 -1.13 -4.96 -9.72
CA GLU A 38 -0.08 -5.74 -9.05
C GLU A 38 1.18 -4.90 -8.83
N LYS A 39 1.58 -4.13 -9.83
CA LYS A 39 2.71 -3.20 -9.68
C LYS A 39 2.45 -2.20 -8.56
N ARG A 40 1.25 -1.62 -8.51
CA ARG A 40 0.88 -0.66 -7.47
C ARG A 40 0.86 -1.30 -6.07
N LEU A 41 0.37 -2.53 -5.94
CA LEU A 41 0.41 -3.28 -4.68
C LEU A 41 1.85 -3.49 -4.21
N SER A 42 2.77 -3.87 -5.11
CA SER A 42 4.20 -3.98 -4.78
C SER A 42 4.83 -2.65 -4.38
N ASP A 43 4.51 -1.55 -5.06
CA ASP A 43 4.97 -0.20 -4.68
C ASP A 43 4.49 0.16 -3.26
N ILE A 44 3.23 -0.12 -2.92
CA ILE A 44 2.68 0.13 -1.57
C ILE A 44 3.41 -0.71 -0.51
N GLU A 45 3.73 -1.97 -0.80
CA GLU A 45 4.51 -2.80 0.14
C GLU A 45 5.91 -2.23 0.39
N VAL A 46 6.56 -1.70 -0.66
CA VAL A 46 7.86 -1.04 -0.52
C VAL A 46 7.73 0.23 0.32
N GLU A 47 6.75 1.09 0.05
CA GLU A 47 6.50 2.31 0.83
C GLU A 47 6.19 1.99 2.30
N LEU A 48 5.35 0.98 2.57
CA LEU A 48 5.05 0.53 3.93
C LEU A 48 6.31 0.04 4.65
N LYS A 49 7.20 -0.67 3.96
CA LYS A 49 8.45 -1.15 4.54
C LYS A 49 9.39 0.01 4.86
N GLU A 50 9.51 1.00 3.98
CA GLU A 50 10.30 2.21 4.21
C GLU A 50 9.75 3.05 5.38
N LEU A 51 8.43 3.23 5.44
CA LEU A 51 7.78 3.95 6.52
C LEU A 51 7.96 3.23 7.86
N ASN A 52 7.83 1.90 7.91
CA ASN A 52 8.08 1.13 9.13
C ASN A 52 9.56 1.19 9.54
N ALA A 53 10.50 1.16 8.59
CA ALA A 53 11.92 1.33 8.88
C ALA A 53 12.18 2.70 9.51
N ARG A 54 11.68 3.78 8.89
CA ARG A 54 11.77 5.14 9.46
C ARG A 54 11.10 5.26 10.83
N LYS A 55 9.95 4.61 11.02
CA LYS A 55 9.26 4.56 12.32
C LYS A 55 10.12 3.92 13.40
N GLN A 56 10.87 2.88 13.04
CA GLN A 56 11.77 2.17 13.93
C GLN A 56 13.02 3.01 14.25
N GLU A 57 13.56 3.74 13.28
CA GLU A 57 14.67 4.69 13.50
C GLU A 57 14.28 5.85 14.42
N LEU A 58 12.99 6.21 14.46
CA LEU A 58 12.42 7.23 15.34
C LEU A 58 11.96 6.67 16.70
N SER A 59 12.21 5.38 16.99
CA SER A 59 11.82 4.72 18.23
C SER A 59 12.97 4.58 19.22
#